data_AF-A0A8S9WAA5-F1
#
_entry.id   AF-A0A8S9WAA5-F1
#
_cell.length_a   1.000
_cell.length_b   1.000
_cell.length_c   1.000
_cell.angle_alpha   90.00
_cell.angle_beta   90.00
_cell.angle_gamma   90.00
#
_symmetry.space_group_name_H-M   'P 1'
#
loop_
_entity.id
_entity.type
_entity.pdbx_description
1 polymer ?
#
loop_
_entity_poly.entity_id
_entity_poly.type
_entity_poly.pdbx_seq_one_letter_code
_entity_poly.pdbx_strand_id
1 'polypeptide(L)'
;MLSRIEYASGYEITLPMSSKAFPQGGFYIMRRDDLYLIVDCVPADPKSPSGHKHNSRLSFELFTGNKSFITDPGAYIYTTDKEMRNLFRSTKYHNTVVVDGEEQNRFEEDELFAMDLDAAVKVNRWLVTENYDFLDLSITVIHD
;
A
#
# COMPACT_ATOMS: atom_id res chain seq x y z
N MET A 1 7.75 -6.76 -16.95
CA MET A 1 9.02 -6.91 -16.19
C MET A 1 9.06 -8.33 -15.60
N LEU A 2 10.12 -9.09 -15.88
CA LEU A 2 10.31 -10.46 -15.38
C LEU A 2 11.28 -10.40 -14.19
N SER A 3 11.01 -11.11 -13.10
CA SER A 3 11.98 -11.23 -12.02
C SER A 3 13.15 -12.08 -12.52
N ARG A 4 14.37 -11.53 -12.49
CA ARG A 4 15.60 -12.26 -12.84
C ARG A 4 16.08 -13.03 -11.61
N ILE A 5 16.10 -14.36 -11.73
CA ILE A 5 16.85 -15.23 -10.81
C ILE A 5 17.83 -16.00 -11.68
N GLU A 6 19.12 -15.66 -11.59
CA GLU A 6 20.18 -16.43 -12.24
C GLU A 6 20.45 -17.68 -11.42
N TYR A 7 20.13 -18.86 -11.98
CA TYR A 7 20.57 -20.13 -11.43
C TYR A 7 21.91 -20.54 -12.04
N ALA A 8 22.75 -21.21 -11.25
CA ALA A 8 24.10 -21.64 -11.62
C ALA A 8 24.22 -22.58 -12.84
N SER A 9 23.10 -22.93 -13.50
CA SER A 9 23.04 -23.82 -14.67
C SER A 9 22.94 -23.09 -16.02
N GLY A 10 22.89 -21.76 -16.06
CA GLY A 10 22.84 -20.98 -17.31
C GLY A 10 21.50 -21.04 -18.06
N TYR A 11 20.46 -21.60 -17.46
CA TYR A 11 19.09 -21.55 -17.98
C TYR A 11 18.38 -20.29 -17.46
N GLU A 12 17.98 -19.40 -18.37
CA GLU A 12 17.06 -18.30 -18.06
C GLU A 12 15.62 -18.83 -18.02
N ILE A 13 15.09 -19.03 -16.82
CA ILE A 13 13.66 -19.25 -16.65
C ILE A 13 13.04 -17.92 -16.29
N THR A 14 12.38 -17.30 -17.27
CA THR A 14 11.51 -16.16 -17.02
C THR A 14 10.09 -16.67 -16.79
N LEU A 15 9.75 -16.87 -15.51
CA LEU A 15 8.36 -17.13 -15.16
C LEU A 15 7.57 -15.83 -15.37
N PRO A 16 6.42 -15.88 -16.06
CA PRO A 16 5.54 -14.73 -16.12
C PRO A 16 5.10 -14.38 -14.71
N MET A 17 5.44 -13.16 -14.26
CA MET A 17 4.92 -12.65 -13.01
C MET A 17 3.42 -12.39 -13.19
N SER A 18 2.60 -13.00 -12.34
CA SER A 18 1.14 -12.92 -12.37
C SER A 18 0.60 -12.19 -11.16
N SER A 19 -0.68 -11.81 -11.23
CA SER A 19 -1.42 -11.21 -10.12
C SER A 19 -1.40 -12.09 -8.88
N LYS A 20 -1.16 -11.48 -7.72
CA LYS A 20 -0.93 -12.19 -6.46
C LYS A 20 -1.50 -11.42 -5.28
N ALA A 21 -2.16 -12.15 -4.39
CA ALA A 21 -2.56 -11.64 -3.08
C ALA A 21 -1.59 -12.11 -2.00
N PHE A 22 -1.33 -11.24 -1.04
CA PHE A 22 -0.61 -11.50 0.21
C PHE A 22 -1.51 -11.11 1.39
N PRO A 23 -2.57 -11.88 1.69
CA PRO A 23 -3.62 -11.45 2.62
C PRO A 23 -3.12 -11.16 4.04
N GLN A 24 -2.10 -11.89 4.50
CA GLN A 24 -1.51 -11.69 5.82
C GLN A 24 -0.73 -10.37 5.90
N GLY A 25 -0.06 -9.98 4.81
CA GLY A 25 0.64 -8.70 4.71
C GLY A 25 -0.27 -7.56 4.27
N GLY A 26 -1.49 -7.86 3.78
CA GLY A 26 -2.43 -6.90 3.25
C GLY A 26 -1.97 -6.24 1.95
N PHE A 27 -1.31 -6.97 1.05
CA PHE A 27 -0.97 -6.44 -0.28
C PHE A 27 -1.63 -7.26 -1.38
N TYR A 28 -2.20 -6.55 -2.36
CA TYR A 28 -2.82 -7.15 -3.53
C TYR A 28 -2.19 -6.57 -4.78
N ILE A 29 -1.68 -7.44 -5.64
CA ILE A 29 -0.97 -7.08 -6.86
C ILE A 29 -1.79 -7.56 -8.06
N MET A 30 -2.27 -6.63 -8.88
CA MET A 30 -2.86 -6.91 -10.19
C MET A 30 -1.79 -6.67 -11.27
N ARG A 31 -1.58 -7.62 -12.18
CA ARG A 31 -0.44 -7.59 -13.08
C ARG A 31 -0.74 -8.18 -14.45
N ARG A 32 -0.34 -7.46 -15.49
CA ARG A 32 -0.35 -7.90 -16.88
C ARG A 32 0.84 -7.30 -17.62
N ASP A 33 1.74 -8.14 -18.12
CA ASP A 33 2.92 -7.72 -18.88
C ASP A 33 3.85 -6.71 -18.15
N ASP A 34 3.85 -5.46 -18.58
CA ASP A 34 4.59 -4.34 -17.97
C ASP A 34 3.71 -3.47 -17.06
N LEU A 35 2.40 -3.73 -17.01
CA LEU A 35 1.45 -3.09 -16.11
C LEU A 35 1.40 -3.87 -14.80
N TYR A 36 1.68 -3.21 -13.68
CA TYR A 36 1.28 -3.72 -12.37
C TYR A 36 0.75 -2.62 -11.47
N LEU A 37 -0.27 -2.98 -10.71
CA LEU A 37 -0.87 -2.18 -9.64
C LEU A 37 -0.62 -2.92 -8.33
N ILE A 38 -0.07 -2.24 -7.32
CA ILE A 38 -0.04 -2.75 -5.94
C ILE A 38 -0.97 -1.89 -5.09
N VAL A 39 -1.79 -2.54 -4.27
CA VAL A 39 -2.79 -1.88 -3.42
C VAL A 39 -2.50 -2.19 -1.96
N ASP A 40 -2.44 -1.15 -1.13
CA ASP A 40 -2.29 -1.24 0.32
C ASP A 40 -3.63 -1.58 0.98
N CYS A 41 -3.71 -2.80 1.50
CA CYS A 41 -4.82 -3.34 2.28
C CYS A 41 -4.32 -3.83 3.65
N VAL A 42 -3.24 -3.24 4.18
CA VAL A 42 -2.62 -3.68 5.45
C VAL A 42 -3.68 -3.72 6.54
N PRO A 43 -3.90 -4.89 7.20
CA PRO A 43 -4.91 -5.00 8.23
C PRO A 43 -4.55 -4.16 9.44
N ALA A 44 -5.60 -3.69 10.13
CA ALA A 44 -5.45 -3.09 11.43
C ALA A 44 -4.93 -4.12 12.44
N ASP A 45 -3.66 -4.00 12.84
CA ASP A 45 -3.05 -4.88 13.84
C ASP A 45 -2.52 -4.06 15.03
N PRO A 46 -3.09 -4.24 16.24
CA PRO A 46 -2.61 -3.58 17.46
C PRO A 46 -1.21 -4.06 17.90
N LYS A 47 -0.73 -5.21 17.40
CA LYS A 47 0.63 -5.70 17.67
C LYS A 47 1.67 -5.12 16.71
N SER A 48 1.23 -4.49 15.61
CA SER A 48 2.13 -3.89 14.63
C SER A 48 2.66 -2.54 15.15
N PRO A 49 3.99 -2.30 15.12
CA PRO A 49 4.59 -1.04 15.55
C PRO A 49 3.98 0.17 14.84
N SER A 50 3.45 1.14 15.60
CA SER A 50 2.82 2.35 15.05
C SER A 50 3.80 3.29 14.35
N GLY A 51 5.07 3.27 14.74
CA GLY A 51 6.09 4.19 14.21
C GLY A 51 6.41 4.04 12.71
N HIS A 52 5.96 2.95 12.07
CA HIS A 52 6.10 2.71 10.63
C HIS A 52 4.75 2.82 9.89
N LYS A 53 3.66 3.11 10.59
CA LYS A 53 2.33 3.20 9.97
C LYS A 53 2.17 4.55 9.28
N HIS A 54 1.55 4.49 8.11
CA HIS A 54 1.04 5.63 7.37
C HIS A 54 -0.47 5.50 7.24
N ASN A 55 -1.17 6.61 7.01
CA ASN A 55 -2.58 6.61 6.64
C ASN A 55 -2.78 6.36 5.14
N SER A 56 -2.23 5.24 4.68
CA SER A 56 -2.16 4.86 3.26
C SER A 56 -3.16 3.77 2.89
N ARG A 57 -4.14 3.41 3.73
CA ARG A 57 -5.04 2.30 3.41
C ARG A 57 -5.83 2.62 2.15
N LEU A 58 -6.03 1.60 1.31
CA LEU A 58 -6.63 1.66 -0.02
C LEU A 58 -5.81 2.48 -1.03
N SER A 59 -4.64 2.98 -0.66
CA SER A 59 -3.73 3.61 -1.62
C SER A 59 -3.18 2.57 -2.60
N PHE A 60 -2.69 3.06 -3.73
CA PHE A 60 -2.10 2.21 -4.74
C PHE A 60 -0.92 2.88 -5.44
N GLU A 61 -0.05 2.04 -5.99
CA GLU A 61 1.00 2.44 -6.91
C GLU A 61 0.81 1.72 -8.25
N LEU A 62 1.08 2.44 -9.34
CA LEU A 62 0.95 1.95 -10.71
C LEU A 62 2.29 2.04 -11.42
N PHE A 63 2.73 0.93 -11.98
CA PHE A 63 3.88 0.87 -12.88
C PHE A 63 3.42 0.43 -14.26
N THR A 64 3.86 1.14 -15.29
CA THR A 64 3.55 0.86 -16.70
C THR A 64 4.51 1.61 -17.61
N GLY A 65 4.73 1.13 -18.83
CA GLY A 65 5.65 1.77 -19.76
C GLY A 65 7.09 1.81 -19.24
N ASN A 66 7.48 0.77 -18.49
CA ASN A 66 8.79 0.63 -17.86
C ASN A 66 9.17 1.76 -16.88
N LYS A 67 8.18 2.37 -16.21
CA LYS A 67 8.38 3.39 -15.17
C LYS A 67 7.28 3.35 -14.12
N SER A 68 7.59 3.85 -12.93
CA SER A 68 6.56 4.15 -11.93
C SER A 68 5.75 5.36 -12.42
N PHE A 69 4.43 5.19 -12.51
CA PHE A 69 3.51 6.19 -13.06
C PHE A 69 2.70 6.86 -11.96
N ILE A 70 2.16 6.07 -11.02
CA ILE A 70 1.57 6.56 -9.76
C ILE A 70 2.44 5.98 -8.65
N THR A 71 3.00 6.85 -7.82
CA THR A 71 4.00 6.50 -6.81
C THR A 71 3.50 6.85 -5.42
N ASP A 72 3.88 6.03 -4.45
CA ASP A 72 3.83 6.42 -3.05
C ASP A 72 5.01 7.36 -2.74
N PRO A 73 4.83 8.40 -1.91
CA PRO A 73 5.94 9.27 -1.48
C PRO A 73 7.00 8.53 -0.66
N GLY A 74 6.69 7.35 -0.12
CA GLY A 74 7.54 6.60 0.79
C GLY A 74 7.63 7.26 2.16
N ALA A 75 8.76 7.05 2.83
CA ALA A 75 9.11 7.76 4.06
C ALA A 75 10.17 8.83 3.76
N TYR A 76 9.97 10.03 4.28
CA TYR A 76 10.99 11.08 4.27
C TYR A 76 12.01 10.83 5.41
N ILE A 77 12.42 11.87 6.13
CA ILE A 77 13.28 11.76 7.30
C ILE A 77 12.47 11.44 8.55
N TYR A 78 13.07 10.63 9.42
CA TYR A 78 12.33 9.98 10.51
C TYR A 78 12.06 10.85 11.73
N THR A 79 12.85 11.89 11.99
CA THR A 79 12.80 12.65 13.26
C THR A 79 13.07 14.14 13.16
N THR A 80 13.93 14.57 12.25
CA THR A 80 14.51 15.93 12.30
C THR A 80 13.57 17.02 11.78
N ASP A 81 12.47 16.62 11.16
CA ASP A 81 11.43 17.49 10.62
C ASP A 81 10.06 16.87 10.90
N LYS A 82 9.41 17.35 11.97
CA LYS A 82 8.13 16.82 12.46
C LYS A 82 7.01 17.03 11.46
N GLU A 83 6.96 18.21 10.86
CA GLU A 83 5.94 18.60 9.89
C GLU A 83 6.01 17.69 8.66
N MET A 84 7.20 17.51 8.09
CA MET A 84 7.38 16.62 6.95
C MET A 84 7.12 15.17 7.31
N ARG A 85 7.50 14.73 8.51
CA ARG A 85 7.18 13.37 8.95
C ARG A 85 5.67 13.15 9.04
N ASN A 86 4.94 14.09 9.65
CA ASN A 86 3.48 14.03 9.76
C ASN A 86 2.80 14.12 8.39
N LEU A 87 3.31 14.95 7.49
CA LEU A 87 2.85 15.02 6.11
C LEU A 87 3.04 13.69 5.39
N PHE A 88 4.22 13.06 5.47
CA PHE A 88 4.50 11.81 4.75
C PHE A 88 3.67 10.62 5.23
N ARG A 89 3.18 10.64 6.47
CA ARG A 89 2.27 9.62 7.01
C ARG A 89 0.79 9.98 6.92
N SER A 90 0.46 11.17 6.39
CA SER A 90 -0.92 11.69 6.31
C SER A 90 -1.69 11.11 5.12
N THR A 91 -3.00 10.98 5.27
CA THR A 91 -3.91 10.40 4.26
C THR A 91 -3.80 11.15 2.93
N LYS A 92 -3.77 12.48 3.00
CA LYS A 92 -3.70 13.37 1.82
C LYS A 92 -2.42 13.24 1.00
N TYR A 93 -1.39 12.59 1.53
CA TYR A 93 -0.10 12.42 0.85
C TYR A 93 0.01 11.09 0.11
N HIS A 94 -1.00 10.22 0.23
CA HIS A 94 -1.08 8.93 -0.45
C HIS A 94 -2.18 8.94 -1.54
N ASN A 95 -2.09 8.00 -2.48
CA ASN A 95 -3.05 7.85 -3.59
C ASN A 95 -4.35 7.17 -3.14
N THR A 96 -4.99 7.73 -2.11
CA THR A 96 -6.26 7.28 -1.54
C THR A 96 -7.19 8.47 -1.36
N VAL A 97 -8.44 8.22 -0.99
CA VAL A 97 -9.42 9.29 -0.75
C VAL A 97 -9.25 9.89 0.64
N VAL A 98 -9.42 11.20 0.73
CA VAL A 98 -9.58 11.93 2.00
C VAL A 98 -11.06 12.27 2.14
N VAL A 99 -11.67 11.87 3.26
CA VAL A 99 -13.08 12.13 3.56
C VAL A 99 -13.12 13.25 4.60
N ASP A 100 -13.88 14.30 4.32
CA ASP A 100 -14.08 15.47 5.21
C ASP A 100 -12.81 16.18 5.68
N GLY A 101 -11.68 15.96 5.00
CA GLY A 101 -10.38 16.51 5.39
C GLY A 101 -9.70 15.75 6.53
N GLU A 102 -10.26 14.63 6.96
CA GLU A 102 -9.83 13.87 8.12
C GLU A 102 -8.83 12.75 7.79
N GLU A 103 -8.05 12.37 8.81
CA GLU A 103 -7.10 11.26 8.74
C GLU A 103 -7.78 9.89 8.91
N GLN A 104 -7.30 8.86 8.21
CA GLN A 104 -7.79 7.49 8.41
C GLN A 104 -7.59 6.99 9.84
N ASN A 105 -6.38 7.15 10.39
CA ASN A 105 -6.09 6.93 11.80
C ASN A 105 -5.55 8.23 12.38
N ARG A 106 -6.07 8.65 13.52
CA ARG A 106 -5.62 9.87 14.17
C ARG A 106 -4.21 9.70 14.72
N PHE A 107 -3.50 10.81 14.82
CA PHE A 107 -2.20 10.90 15.47
C PHE A 107 -1.98 12.33 15.96
N GLU A 108 -1.26 12.46 17.08
CA GLU A 108 -0.87 13.76 17.61
C GLU A 108 0.37 14.30 16.89
N GLU A 109 0.46 15.62 16.78
CA GLU A 109 1.54 16.29 16.04
C GLU A 109 2.93 15.99 16.62
N ASP A 110 3.03 15.93 17.96
CA ASP A 110 4.28 15.70 18.68
C ASP A 110 4.57 14.21 18.96
N GLU A 111 3.56 13.34 18.90
CA GLU A 111 3.71 11.89 19.07
C GLU A 111 4.07 11.24 17.74
N LEU A 112 5.29 11.52 17.27
CA LEU A 112 5.75 11.12 15.95
C LEU A 112 5.57 9.60 15.74
N PHE A 113 5.84 8.77 16.74
CA PHE A 113 5.81 7.31 16.58
C PHE A 113 4.48 6.67 16.98
N ALA A 114 3.47 7.46 17.37
CA ALA A 114 2.15 6.97 17.71
C ALA A 114 1.16 7.26 16.58
N MET A 115 0.25 6.32 16.37
CA MET A 115 -0.87 6.44 15.45
C MET A 115 -1.93 5.47 15.96
N ASP A 116 -3.17 5.94 15.98
CA ASP A 116 -4.31 5.17 16.44
C ASP A 116 -4.63 4.04 15.46
N LEU A 117 -5.68 3.29 15.80
CA LEU A 117 -6.16 2.16 15.01
C LEU A 117 -7.64 2.32 14.67
N ASP A 118 -7.99 3.52 14.18
CA ASP A 118 -9.36 3.91 13.84
C ASP A 118 -9.86 3.29 12.52
N ALA A 119 -8.94 2.95 11.61
CA ALA A 119 -9.26 2.46 10.27
C ALA A 119 -9.10 0.94 10.13
N ALA A 120 -10.17 0.27 9.72
CA ALA A 120 -10.18 -1.15 9.39
C ALA A 120 -10.49 -1.39 7.91
N VAL A 121 -9.63 -2.14 7.23
CA VAL A 121 -9.81 -2.54 5.82
C VAL A 121 -10.46 -3.92 5.75
N LYS A 122 -11.39 -4.09 4.82
CA LYS A 122 -11.99 -5.36 4.44
C LYS A 122 -11.82 -5.58 2.95
N VAL A 123 -11.31 -6.76 2.59
CA VAL A 123 -11.32 -7.24 1.21
C VAL A 123 -12.65 -7.94 0.96
N ASN A 124 -13.52 -7.32 0.15
CA ASN A 124 -14.83 -7.88 -0.18
C ASN A 124 -14.71 -8.95 -1.26
N ARG A 125 -13.86 -8.71 -2.26
CA ARG A 125 -13.65 -9.62 -3.37
C ARG A 125 -12.26 -9.46 -3.98
N TRP A 126 -11.63 -10.59 -4.28
CA TRP A 126 -10.42 -10.69 -5.10
C TRP A 126 -10.66 -11.73 -6.19
N LEU A 127 -10.53 -11.33 -7.45
CA LEU A 127 -10.74 -12.19 -8.60
C LEU A 127 -9.68 -11.91 -9.66
N VAL A 128 -9.00 -12.97 -10.11
CA VAL A 128 -8.03 -12.94 -11.20
C VAL A 128 -8.57 -13.86 -12.29
N THR A 129 -8.64 -13.36 -13.51
CA THR A 129 -9.11 -14.13 -14.68
C THR A 129 -8.16 -13.91 -15.85
N GLU A 130 -8.34 -14.65 -16.94
CA GLU A 130 -7.57 -14.44 -18.17
C GLU A 130 -7.82 -13.06 -18.82
N ASN A 131 -9.00 -12.46 -18.58
CA ASN A 131 -9.42 -11.24 -19.24
C ASN A 131 -9.23 -9.99 -18.37
N TYR A 132 -9.41 -10.12 -17.06
CA TYR A 132 -9.34 -9.01 -16.11
C TYR A 132 -9.02 -9.48 -14.69
N ASP A 133 -8.52 -8.53 -13.91
CA ASP A 133 -8.44 -8.61 -12.46
C ASP A 133 -9.48 -7.68 -11.82
N PHE A 134 -9.95 -8.05 -10.65
CA PHE A 134 -10.92 -7.28 -9.88
C PHE A 134 -10.62 -7.36 -8.39
N LEU A 135 -10.50 -6.18 -7.77
CA LEU A 135 -10.32 -6.00 -6.34
C LEU A 135 -11.40 -5.05 -5.82
N ASP A 136 -12.19 -5.51 -4.86
CA ASP A 136 -13.21 -4.74 -4.16
C ASP A 136 -12.85 -4.69 -2.68
N LEU A 137 -12.75 -3.46 -2.17
CA LEU A 137 -12.31 -3.13 -0.82
C LEU A 137 -13.34 -2.22 -0.16
N SER A 138 -13.42 -2.32 1.16
CA SER A 138 -14.07 -1.32 1.99
C SER A 138 -13.16 -0.93 3.13
N ILE A 139 -13.26 0.33 3.55
CA ILE A 139 -12.63 0.86 4.74
C ILE A 139 -13.72 1.39 5.67
N THR A 140 -13.61 1.07 6.94
CA THR A 140 -14.41 1.67 8.01
C THR A 140 -13.47 2.49 8.88
N VAL A 141 -13.80 3.76 9.08
CA VAL A 141 -13.07 4.68 9.97
C VAL A 141 -14.03 5.08 11.09
N ILE A 142 -13.58 4.97 12.34
CA ILE A 142 -14.36 5.36 13.52
C ILE A 142 -13.54 6.37 14.31
N HIS A 143 -14.00 7.62 14.33
CA HIS A 143 -13.52 8.66 15.25
C HIS A 143 -14.59 8.85 16.33
N ASP A 144 -14.17 9.00 17.59
CA ASP A 144 -15.05 9.30 18.74
C ASP A 144 -15.43 10.80 18.84
#